data_AF-A0AAW5F1T1-F1
#
_entry.id   AF-A0AAW5F1T1-F1
#
_cell.length_a   1.000
_cell.length_b   1.000
_cell.length_c   1.000
_cell.angle_alpha   90.00
_cell.angle_beta   90.00
_cell.angle_gamma   90.00
#
_symmetry.space_group_name_H-M   'P 1'
#
loop_
_entity.id
_entity.type
_entity.pdbx_description
1 polymer ?
#
loop_
_entity_poly.entity_id
_entity_poly.type
_entity_poly.pdbx_seq_one_letter_code
_entity_poly.pdbx_strand_id
1 'polypeptide(L)'
;MQQVILPLISYNYGAGKMERARSVLRYSIVMSSVIMVVATAFFIIMPKSLLSIFSTREEILTIGTTAFRNIALSFIPASFGLIFSVYFQGINRGKESICITLLRQVVLLVPLAWFLHFAGLEWVWLTFPITEVIVLAACLALYTKQQSGNRH
;
A
#
# COMPACT_ATOMS: atom_id res chain seq x y z
N MET A 1 -4.07 8.26 8.61
CA MET A 1 -4.50 8.91 7.35
C MET A 1 -5.80 8.33 6.83
N GLN A 2 -5.85 7.03 6.45
CA GLN A 2 -7.01 6.42 5.78
C GLN A 2 -8.38 6.68 6.46
N GLN A 3 -8.46 6.51 7.78
CA GLN A 3 -9.72 6.69 8.54
C GLN A 3 -10.23 8.14 8.55
N VAL A 4 -9.33 9.14 8.38
CA VAL A 4 -9.69 10.57 8.36
C VAL A 4 -10.12 11.00 6.96
N ILE A 5 -9.45 10.45 5.94
CA ILE A 5 -9.65 10.85 4.54
C ILE A 5 -10.99 10.30 4.00
N LEU A 6 -11.37 9.09 4.40
CA LEU A 6 -12.59 8.43 3.94
C LEU A 6 -13.85 9.30 4.10
N PRO A 7 -14.24 9.76 5.31
CA PRO A 7 -15.44 10.59 5.48
C PRO A 7 -15.33 11.93 4.75
N LEU A 8 -14.12 12.50 4.65
CA LEU A 8 -13.89 13.77 3.94
C LEU A 8 -14.14 13.63 2.44
N ILE A 9 -13.70 12.53 1.83
CA ILE A 9 -13.99 12.20 0.43
C ILE A 9 -15.49 11.92 0.25
N SER A 10 -16.07 11.06 1.09
CA SER A 10 -17.50 10.70 1.00
C SER A 10 -18.42 11.92 1.12
N TYR A 11 -18.09 12.85 2.03
CA TYR A 11 -18.85 14.09 2.21
C TYR A 11 -18.76 15.01 0.98
N ASN A 12 -17.55 15.25 0.46
CA ASN A 12 -17.38 16.10 -0.73
C ASN A 12 -18.00 15.47 -1.98
N TYR A 13 -17.96 14.14 -2.09
CA TYR A 13 -18.62 13.38 -3.15
C TYR A 13 -20.14 13.54 -3.07
N GLY A 14 -20.74 13.37 -1.89
CA GLY A 14 -22.18 13.56 -1.68
C GLY A 14 -22.66 15.00 -1.93
N ALA A 15 -21.80 15.99 -1.74
CA ALA A 15 -22.07 17.39 -2.04
C ALA A 15 -21.83 17.78 -3.52
N GLY A 16 -21.52 16.82 -4.41
CA GLY A 16 -21.23 17.05 -5.83
C GLY A 16 -19.89 17.74 -6.13
N LYS A 17 -19.03 17.93 -5.13
CA LYS A 17 -17.76 18.68 -5.23
C LYS A 17 -16.59 17.76 -5.57
N MET A 18 -16.64 17.13 -6.74
CA MET A 18 -15.62 16.16 -7.20
C MET A 18 -14.21 16.75 -7.29
N GLU A 19 -14.09 18.01 -7.69
CA GLU A 19 -12.84 18.77 -7.71
C GLU A 19 -12.15 18.73 -6.34
N ARG A 20 -12.90 19.03 -5.26
CA ARG A 20 -12.38 19.02 -3.90
C ARG A 20 -12.00 17.62 -3.44
N ALA A 21 -12.78 16.60 -3.79
CA ALA A 21 -12.45 15.21 -3.49
C ALA A 21 -11.11 14.79 -4.14
N ARG A 22 -10.83 15.22 -5.37
CA ARG A 22 -9.54 14.99 -6.04
C ARG A 22 -8.39 15.78 -5.41
N SER A 23 -8.62 17.01 -4.97
CA SER A 23 -7.61 17.78 -4.22
C SER A 23 -7.25 17.08 -2.92
N VAL A 24 -8.25 16.64 -2.13
CA VAL A 24 -8.04 15.87 -0.89
C VAL A 24 -7.23 14.61 -1.17
N LEU A 25 -7.54 13.87 -2.25
CA LEU A 25 -6.77 12.71 -2.68
C LEU A 25 -5.30 13.06 -2.93
N ARG A 26 -5.01 14.12 -3.71
CA ARG A 26 -3.63 14.55 -4.01
C ARG A 26 -2.85 14.91 -2.75
N TYR A 27 -3.44 15.71 -1.86
CA TYR A 27 -2.82 16.07 -0.58
C TYR A 27 -2.56 14.83 0.29
N SER A 28 -3.52 13.91 0.33
CA SER A 28 -3.39 12.66 1.07
C SER A 28 -2.25 11.79 0.56
N ILE A 29 -2.12 11.68 -0.76
CA ILE A 29 -1.02 10.95 -1.42
C ILE A 29 0.31 11.57 -1.04
N VAL A 30 0.48 12.89 -1.25
CA VAL A 30 1.74 13.58 -0.95
C VAL A 30 2.13 13.41 0.52
N MET A 31 1.20 13.68 1.44
CA MET A 31 1.45 13.54 2.88
C MET A 31 1.82 12.10 3.26
N SER A 32 1.10 11.10 2.74
CA SER A 32 1.38 9.69 3.06
C SER A 32 2.71 9.23 2.45
N SER A 33 3.05 9.69 1.24
CA SER A 33 4.33 9.40 0.62
C SER A 33 5.49 9.99 1.43
N VAL A 34 5.37 11.23 1.92
CA VAL A 34 6.38 11.84 2.81
C VAL A 34 6.55 11.02 4.09
N ILE A 35 5.45 10.65 4.74
CA ILE A 35 5.49 9.82 5.96
C ILE A 35 6.14 8.46 5.68
N MET A 36 5.81 7.80 4.56
CA MET A 36 6.40 6.52 4.23
C MET A 36 7.87 6.62 3.84
N VAL A 37 8.30 7.66 3.13
CA VAL A 37 9.72 7.88 2.83
C VAL A 37 10.52 8.04 4.11
N VAL A 38 10.00 8.83 5.06
CA VAL A 38 10.63 8.99 6.39
C VAL A 38 10.68 7.66 7.11
N ALA A 39 9.57 6.90 7.16
CA ALA A 39 9.53 5.58 7.78
C ALA A 39 10.53 4.62 7.15
N THR A 40 10.55 4.51 5.81
CA THR A 40 11.49 3.68 5.06
C THR A 40 12.94 4.06 5.35
N ALA A 41 13.26 5.36 5.45
CA ALA A 41 14.60 5.80 5.83
C ALA A 41 14.97 5.30 7.24
N PHE A 42 14.08 5.42 8.22
CA PHE A 42 14.32 4.88 9.57
C PHE A 42 14.53 3.37 9.56
N PHE A 43 13.73 2.61 8.80
CA PHE A 43 13.85 1.16 8.69
C PHE A 43 15.14 0.71 7.97
N ILE A 44 15.68 1.51 7.05
CA ILE A 44 16.94 1.20 6.35
C ILE A 44 18.17 1.54 7.21
N ILE A 45 18.11 2.65 7.95
CA ILE A 45 19.24 3.16 8.75
C ILE A 45 19.43 2.34 10.03
N MET A 46 18.36 2.01 10.77
CA MET A 46 18.47 1.27 12.04
C MET A 46 17.53 0.05 12.14
N PRO A 47 17.59 -0.91 11.19
CA PRO A 47 16.75 -2.11 11.25
C PRO A 47 17.06 -2.97 12.48
N LYS A 48 18.35 -3.10 12.85
CA LYS A 48 18.79 -3.92 13.99
C LYS A 48 18.26 -3.42 15.32
N SER A 49 18.26 -2.11 15.56
CA SER A 49 17.72 -1.51 16.80
C SER A 49 16.21 -1.70 16.92
N LEU A 50 15.48 -1.68 15.81
CA LEU A 50 14.04 -1.97 15.82
C LEU A 50 13.77 -3.46 16.07
N LEU A 51 14.52 -4.35 15.41
CA LEU A 51 14.41 -5.79 15.59
C LEU A 51 14.82 -6.27 16.99
N SER A 52 15.82 -5.62 17.61
CA SER A 52 16.27 -5.97 18.96
C SER A 52 15.20 -5.76 20.04
N ILE A 53 14.17 -4.96 19.76
CA ILE A 53 13.00 -4.79 20.65
C ILE A 53 12.13 -6.06 20.64
N PHE A 54 12.08 -6.77 19.51
CA PHE A 54 11.27 -7.98 19.35
C PHE A 54 12.04 -9.26 19.71
N SER A 55 13.32 -9.34 19.36
CA SER A 55 14.14 -10.52 19.65
C SER A 55 15.63 -10.20 19.64
N THR A 56 16.39 -10.83 20.53
CA THR A 56 17.85 -10.69 20.67
C THR A 56 18.65 -11.84 20.06
N ARG A 57 18.00 -12.84 19.45
CA ARG A 57 18.69 -13.97 18.81
C ARG A 57 19.36 -13.53 17.50
N GLU A 58 20.66 -13.79 17.35
CA GLU A 58 21.45 -13.34 16.18
C GLU A 58 20.94 -13.86 14.83
N GLU A 59 20.47 -15.10 14.76
CA GLU A 59 19.86 -15.65 13.54
C GLU A 59 18.61 -14.86 13.13
N ILE A 60 17.74 -14.54 14.10
CA ILE A 60 16.51 -13.79 13.85
C ILE A 60 16.83 -12.34 13.49
N LEU A 61 17.83 -11.74 14.13
CA LEU A 61 18.29 -10.39 13.81
C LEU A 61 18.84 -10.32 12.37
N THR A 62 19.58 -11.33 11.92
CA THR A 62 20.20 -11.34 10.58
C THR A 62 19.15 -11.49 9.49
N ILE A 63 18.27 -12.48 9.62
CA ILE A 63 17.15 -12.72 8.68
C ILE A 63 16.19 -11.52 8.70
N GLY A 64 15.84 -11.05 9.90
CA GLY A 64 14.95 -9.91 10.09
C GLY A 64 15.51 -8.64 9.46
N THR A 65 16.82 -8.40 9.53
CA THR A 65 17.42 -7.18 8.98
C THR A 65 17.26 -7.12 7.45
N THR A 66 17.48 -8.24 6.76
CA THR A 66 17.27 -8.35 5.31
C THR A 66 15.79 -8.23 4.96
N ALA A 67 14.92 -8.89 5.71
CA ALA A 67 13.47 -8.81 5.54
C ALA A 67 12.94 -7.38 5.69
N PHE A 68 13.34 -6.68 6.76
CA PHE A 68 12.91 -5.31 7.04
C PHE A 68 13.34 -4.34 5.94
N ARG A 69 14.56 -4.47 5.40
CA ARG A 69 15.00 -3.64 4.28
C ARG A 69 14.17 -3.88 3.02
N ASN A 70 13.88 -5.14 2.68
CA ASN A 70 13.04 -5.47 1.53
C ASN A 70 11.59 -4.99 1.69
N ILE A 71 11.01 -5.18 2.88
CA ILE A 71 9.65 -4.69 3.17
C ILE A 71 9.60 -3.17 3.15
N ALA A 72 10.61 -2.47 3.68
CA ALA A 72 10.63 -1.01 3.72
C ALA A 72 10.56 -0.38 2.32
N LEU A 73 11.06 -1.04 1.28
CA LEU A 73 10.91 -0.60 -0.12
C LEU A 73 9.46 -0.71 -0.62
N SER A 74 8.68 -1.65 -0.08
CA SER A 74 7.27 -1.83 -0.44
C SER A 74 6.32 -0.80 0.20
N PHE A 75 6.76 -0.05 1.21
CA PHE A 75 5.92 0.91 1.93
C PHE A 75 5.44 2.07 1.06
N ILE A 76 6.30 2.53 0.15
CA ILE A 76 5.95 3.61 -0.78
C ILE A 76 4.78 3.16 -1.67
N PRO A 77 4.89 2.10 -2.50
CA PRO A 77 3.78 1.66 -3.34
C PRO A 77 2.54 1.23 -2.52
N ALA A 78 2.74 0.65 -1.34
CA ALA A 78 1.63 0.31 -0.44
C ALA A 78 0.80 1.52 -0.02
N SER A 79 1.44 2.65 0.28
CA SER A 79 0.71 3.87 0.66
C SER A 79 -0.20 4.38 -0.45
N PHE A 80 0.24 4.32 -1.71
CA PHE A 80 -0.59 4.69 -2.85
C PHE A 80 -1.79 3.75 -2.97
N GLY A 81 -1.56 2.43 -2.96
CA GLY A 81 -2.63 1.44 -3.04
C GLY A 81 -3.71 1.65 -1.97
N LEU A 82 -3.28 1.87 -0.73
CA LEU A 82 -4.15 2.14 0.41
C LEU A 82 -5.00 3.40 0.26
N ILE A 83 -4.43 4.49 -0.26
CA ILE A 83 -5.16 5.76 -0.44
C ILE A 83 -6.13 5.66 -1.61
N PHE A 84 -5.74 5.00 -2.71
CA PHE A 84 -6.64 4.74 -3.83
C PHE A 84 -7.83 3.88 -3.40
N SER A 85 -7.61 2.82 -2.61
CA SER A 85 -8.72 2.03 -2.04
C SER A 85 -9.68 2.88 -1.21
N VAL A 86 -9.17 3.80 -0.37
CA VAL A 86 -10.02 4.73 0.40
C VAL A 86 -10.79 5.68 -0.50
N TYR A 87 -10.14 6.19 -1.56
CA TYR A 87 -10.80 7.05 -2.53
C TYR A 87 -11.95 6.33 -3.23
N PHE A 88 -11.74 5.10 -3.70
CA PHE A 88 -12.79 4.29 -4.31
C PHE A 88 -13.94 4.00 -3.34
N GLN A 89 -13.64 3.70 -2.07
CA GLN A 89 -14.68 3.58 -1.04
C GLN A 89 -15.48 4.87 -0.85
N GLY A 90 -14.80 6.03 -0.85
CA GLY A 90 -15.44 7.33 -0.62
C GLY A 90 -16.35 7.79 -1.75
N ILE A 91 -16.07 7.39 -3.01
CA ILE A 91 -16.89 7.74 -4.18
C ILE A 91 -18.00 6.73 -4.48
N ASN A 92 -18.41 5.93 -3.49
CA ASN A 92 -19.42 4.87 -3.63
C ASN A 92 -19.02 3.74 -4.61
N ARG A 93 -17.71 3.53 -4.82
CA ARG A 93 -17.11 2.45 -5.61
C ARG A 93 -16.44 1.42 -4.71
N GLY A 94 -17.20 0.97 -3.71
CA GLY A 94 -16.73 -0.02 -2.74
C GLY A 94 -16.34 -1.34 -3.39
N LYS A 95 -17.00 -1.73 -4.49
CA LYS A 95 -16.72 -2.98 -5.23
C LYS A 95 -15.28 -3.02 -5.76
N GLU A 96 -14.82 -1.93 -6.36
CA GLU A 96 -13.45 -1.80 -6.87
C GLU A 96 -12.43 -1.85 -5.73
N SER A 97 -12.68 -1.15 -4.62
CA SER A 97 -11.80 -1.19 -3.45
C SER A 97 -11.72 -2.59 -2.83
N ILE A 98 -12.85 -3.30 -2.75
CA ILE A 98 -12.89 -4.67 -2.25
C ILE A 98 -12.12 -5.60 -3.19
N CYS A 99 -12.32 -5.46 -4.50
CA CYS A 99 -11.58 -6.23 -5.51
C CYS A 99 -10.07 -6.03 -5.37
N ILE A 100 -9.59 -4.78 -5.24
CA ILE A 100 -8.17 -4.49 -5.00
C ILE A 100 -7.66 -5.14 -3.70
N THR A 101 -8.46 -5.06 -2.63
CA THR A 101 -8.06 -5.61 -1.32
C THR A 101 -7.98 -7.14 -1.35
N LEU A 102 -8.94 -7.79 -2.00
CA LEU A 102 -8.95 -9.24 -2.21
C LEU A 102 -7.83 -9.68 -3.15
N LEU A 103 -7.58 -8.93 -4.21
CA LEU A 103 -6.46 -9.18 -5.12
C LEU A 103 -5.15 -9.18 -4.33
N ARG A 104 -4.93 -8.16 -3.49
CA ARG A 104 -3.74 -8.05 -2.65
C ARG A 104 -3.57 -9.24 -1.70
N GLN A 105 -4.60 -9.53 -0.92
CA GLN A 105 -4.49 -10.47 0.20
C GLN A 105 -4.66 -11.92 -0.22
N VAL A 106 -5.57 -12.22 -1.14
CA VAL A 106 -5.97 -13.58 -1.49
C VAL A 106 -5.31 -14.04 -2.79
N VAL A 107 -5.30 -13.18 -3.81
CA VAL A 107 -4.84 -13.58 -5.16
C VAL A 107 -3.33 -13.42 -5.34
N LEU A 108 -2.74 -12.41 -4.69
CA LEU A 108 -1.31 -12.15 -4.81
C LEU A 108 -0.56 -12.76 -3.64
N LEU A 109 -0.89 -12.37 -2.41
CA LEU A 109 -0.08 -12.76 -1.26
C LEU A 109 -0.08 -14.28 -0.99
N VAL A 110 -1.23 -14.96 -1.09
CA VAL A 110 -1.31 -16.42 -0.85
C VAL A 110 -0.53 -17.23 -1.89
N PRO A 111 -0.73 -17.06 -3.22
CA PRO A 111 -0.01 -17.85 -4.20
C PRO A 111 1.47 -17.49 -4.30
N LEU A 112 1.82 -16.21 -4.18
CA LEU A 112 3.23 -15.79 -4.17
C LEU A 112 3.95 -16.34 -2.94
N ALA A 113 3.34 -16.29 -1.75
CA ALA A 113 3.95 -16.87 -0.55
C ALA A 113 4.13 -18.39 -0.69
N TRP A 114 3.14 -19.09 -1.23
CA TRP A 114 3.24 -20.53 -1.50
C TRP A 114 4.35 -20.86 -2.51
N PHE A 115 4.45 -20.09 -3.60
CA PHE A 115 5.43 -20.30 -4.65
C PHE A 115 6.85 -19.97 -4.18
N LEU A 116 7.03 -18.85 -3.47
CA LEU A 116 8.34 -18.39 -2.98
C LEU A 116 8.84 -19.19 -1.77
N HIS A 117 7.97 -19.94 -1.07
CA HIS A 117 8.40 -20.90 -0.05
C HIS A 117 9.38 -21.94 -0.63
N PHE A 118 9.20 -22.37 -1.88
CA PHE A 118 10.11 -23.33 -2.53
C PHE A 118 11.50 -22.75 -2.84
N ALA A 119 11.63 -21.42 -2.95
CA ALA A 119 12.89 -20.74 -3.27
C ALA A 119 13.72 -20.35 -2.04
N GLY A 120 13.13 -20.40 -0.83
CA GLY A 120 13.78 -20.10 0.45
C GLY A 120 13.17 -18.89 1.18
N LEU A 121 13.39 -18.81 2.49
CA LEU A 121 12.76 -17.82 3.38
C LEU A 121 13.04 -16.37 2.95
N GLU A 122 14.21 -16.09 2.38
CA GLU A 122 14.58 -14.75 1.90
C GLU A 122 13.69 -14.27 0.74
N TRP A 123 13.27 -15.18 -0.12
CA TRP A 123 12.44 -14.91 -1.29
C TRP A 123 10.98 -14.62 -0.92
N VAL A 124 10.49 -15.22 0.18
CA VAL A 124 9.14 -14.94 0.70
C VAL A 124 8.97 -13.45 1.00
N TRP A 125 10.01 -12.77 1.47
CA TRP A 125 9.95 -11.33 1.75
C TRP A 125 9.82 -10.46 0.50
N LEU A 126 10.27 -10.94 -0.68
CA LEU A 126 10.07 -10.25 -1.95
C LEU A 126 8.62 -10.31 -2.44
N THR A 127 7.80 -11.20 -1.88
CA THR A 127 6.35 -11.24 -2.14
C THR A 127 5.68 -9.90 -1.86
N PHE A 128 6.08 -9.21 -0.79
CA PHE A 128 5.49 -7.94 -0.39
C PHE A 128 5.70 -6.83 -1.42
N PRO A 129 6.95 -6.47 -1.81
CA PRO A 129 7.17 -5.44 -2.83
C PRO A 129 6.55 -5.80 -4.17
N ILE A 130 6.61 -7.07 -4.60
CA ILE A 130 5.99 -7.51 -5.86
C ILE A 130 4.47 -7.29 -5.80
N THR A 131 3.83 -7.73 -4.72
CA THR A 131 2.39 -7.58 -4.51
C THR A 131 1.99 -6.11 -4.53
N GLU A 132 2.71 -5.25 -3.82
CA GLU A 132 2.39 -3.83 -3.74
C GLU A 132 2.59 -3.10 -5.08
N VAL A 133 3.58 -3.49 -5.88
CA VAL A 133 3.76 -2.96 -7.24
C VAL A 133 2.60 -3.36 -8.15
N ILE A 134 2.14 -4.61 -8.09
CA ILE A 134 1.00 -5.08 -8.89
C ILE A 134 -0.30 -4.39 -8.46
N VAL A 135 -0.52 -4.25 -7.15
CA VAL A 135 -1.68 -3.55 -6.59
C VAL A 135 -1.66 -2.08 -7.01
N LEU A 136 -0.51 -1.42 -6.96
CA LEU A 136 -0.35 -0.05 -7.43
C LEU A 136 -0.71 0.07 -8.92
N ALA A 137 -0.20 -0.84 -9.76
CA ALA A 137 -0.52 -0.87 -11.17
C ALA A 137 -2.03 -1.06 -11.42
N ALA A 138 -2.68 -1.97 -10.68
CA ALA A 138 -4.12 -2.18 -10.74
C ALA A 138 -4.92 -0.93 -10.33
N CYS A 139 -4.52 -0.27 -9.23
CA CYS A 139 -5.12 0.99 -8.78
C CYS A 139 -4.99 2.09 -9.84
N LEU A 140 -3.81 2.24 -10.45
CA LEU A 140 -3.57 3.22 -11.51
C LEU A 140 -4.42 2.91 -12.75
N ALA A 141 -4.52 1.65 -13.17
CA ALA A 141 -5.35 1.24 -14.30
C ALA A 141 -6.85 1.52 -14.06
N LEU A 142 -7.34 1.27 -12.84
CA LEU A 142 -8.72 1.61 -12.47
C LEU A 142 -8.95 3.13 -12.44
N TYR A 143 -7.96 3.88 -11.96
CA TYR A 143 -8.02 5.34 -11.91
C TYR A 143 -8.04 5.97 -13.31
N THR A 144 -7.20 5.51 -14.25
CA THR A 144 -7.18 6.00 -15.64
C THR A 144 -8.45 5.62 -16.39
N LYS A 145 -8.95 4.39 -16.23
CA LYS A 145 -10.25 3.96 -16.79
C LYS A 145 -11.39 4.85 -16.30
N GLN A 146 -11.34 5.28 -15.05
CA GLN A 146 -12.35 6.16 -14.48
C GLN A 146 -12.29 7.60 -15.04
N GLN A 147 -11.11 8.11 -15.36
CA GLN A 147 -11.00 9.41 -16.04
C GLN A 147 -11.55 9.35 -17.48
N SER A 148 -11.39 8.22 -18.17
CA SER A 148 -11.93 8.04 -19.54
C SER A 148 -13.46 7.95 -19.55
N GLY A 149 -14.08 7.32 -18.54
CA GLY A 149 -15.53 7.18 -18.46
C GLY A 149 -16.28 8.45 -18.05
N ASN A 150 -15.58 9.45 -17.50
CA ASN A 150 -16.16 10.72 -17.06
C ASN A 150 -16.01 11.85 -18.12
N ARG A 151 -15.57 11.48 -19.33
CA ARG A 151 -15.40 12.35 -20.51
C ARG A 151 -16.51 12.18 -21.56
N HIS A 152 -17.46 11.29 -21.32
CA HIS A 152 -18.71 11.16 -22.05
C HIS A 152 -19.86 11.58 -21.12
#